data_AF-A0A926B7N4-F1
#
_entry.id   AF-A0A926B7N4-F1
#
_cell.length_a   1.000
_cell.length_b   1.000
_cell.length_c   1.000
_cell.angle_alpha   90.00
_cell.angle_beta   90.00
_cell.angle_gamma   90.00
#
_symmetry.space_group_name_H-M   'P 1'
#
loop_
_entity.id
_entity.type
_entity.pdbx_description
1 polymer ?
#
loop_
_entity_poly.entity_id
_entity_poly.type
_entity_poly.pdbx_seq_one_letter_code
_entity_poly.pdbx_strand_id
1 'polypeptide(L)'
;LLCRKAGTHRALQNIGGIANVTLVGDTLDSVVAFDNGPGNMALDAVARAASAGREAFDMDGARAARGHIDSTLLTELHQHPYLAHPLPKSTGRELFGRDFAYPLLGRYEKRLDDLLATLTRFTAEAIARSYRELLPAPPDEVYVSGGGALNLTLMRHLADLLAPIPVATSAALGIDPKAKEAIAFAVLANETLFGRPGNVPAATGASGPRVLGKMTF
;
A
#
# COMPACT_ATOMS: atom_id res chain seq x y z
N LEU A 1 10.41 0.01 -15.68
CA LEU A 1 10.79 1.16 -16.52
C LEU A 1 11.35 2.32 -15.69
N LEU A 2 10.57 2.97 -14.83
CA LEU A 2 10.96 4.23 -14.19
C LEU A 2 11.96 4.12 -13.03
N CYS A 3 11.82 3.08 -12.19
CA CYS A 3 12.56 3.02 -10.92
C CYS A 3 13.62 1.92 -10.85
N ARG A 4 13.91 1.22 -11.97
CA ARG A 4 14.91 0.14 -11.98
C ARG A 4 16.30 0.71 -11.71
N LYS A 5 17.10 0.00 -10.90
CA LYS A 5 18.52 0.27 -10.70
C LYS A 5 19.26 -1.06 -10.75
N ALA A 6 20.30 -1.15 -11.57
CA ALA A 6 21.05 -2.39 -11.74
C ALA A 6 21.68 -2.85 -10.42
N GLY A 7 21.52 -4.13 -10.09
CA GLY A 7 22.04 -4.72 -8.86
C GLY A 7 21.33 -4.26 -7.58
N THR A 8 20.10 -3.76 -7.67
CA THR A 8 19.31 -3.30 -6.50
C THR A 8 17.85 -3.72 -6.62
N HIS A 9 17.34 -4.40 -5.60
CA HIS A 9 15.94 -4.76 -5.46
C HIS A 9 15.18 -3.64 -4.75
N ARG A 10 14.29 -2.97 -5.49
CA ARG A 10 13.51 -1.84 -4.99
C ARG A 10 12.07 -2.25 -4.75
N ALA A 11 11.58 -2.07 -3.53
CA ALA A 11 10.15 -2.18 -3.26
C ALA A 11 9.48 -0.82 -3.47
N LEU A 12 8.56 -0.75 -4.44
CA LEU A 12 7.76 0.43 -4.73
C LEU A 12 6.40 0.29 -4.05
N GLN A 13 6.33 0.67 -2.78
CA GLN A 13 5.12 0.57 -1.97
C GLN A 13 4.14 1.69 -2.31
N ASN A 14 2.93 1.37 -2.79
CA ASN A 14 1.83 2.32 -2.83
C ASN A 14 0.93 2.15 -1.62
N ILE A 15 0.49 3.25 -1.02
CA ILE A 15 -0.49 3.26 0.06
C ILE A 15 -1.63 4.20 -0.34
N GLY A 16 -2.56 3.67 -1.12
CA GLY A 16 -3.83 4.30 -1.46
C GLY A 16 -4.92 3.84 -0.51
N GLY A 17 -6.15 3.63 -1.00
CA GLY A 17 -7.19 2.97 -0.21
C GLY A 17 -6.80 1.53 0.18
N ILE A 18 -6.13 0.84 -0.74
CA ILE A 18 -5.45 -0.44 -0.54
C ILE A 18 -3.93 -0.20 -0.64
N ALA A 19 -3.16 -0.95 0.14
CA ALA A 19 -1.72 -0.96 0.07
C ALA A 19 -1.25 -2.04 -0.91
N ASN A 20 -0.32 -1.71 -1.81
CA ASN A 20 0.27 -2.67 -2.74
C ASN A 20 1.76 -2.42 -2.93
N VAL A 21 2.48 -3.46 -3.31
CA VAL A 21 3.92 -3.38 -3.56
C VAL A 21 4.23 -3.88 -4.96
N THR A 22 5.23 -3.26 -5.57
CA THR A 22 5.95 -3.83 -6.71
C THR A 22 7.42 -3.93 -6.35
N LEU A 23 7.94 -5.17 -6.23
CA LEU A 23 9.37 -5.42 -6.13
C LEU A 23 9.96 -5.41 -7.54
N VAL A 24 10.96 -4.56 -7.77
CA VAL A 24 11.65 -4.43 -9.05
C VAL A 24 13.10 -4.83 -8.87
N GLY A 25 13.56 -5.85 -9.60
CA GLY A 25 14.96 -6.24 -9.69
C GLY A 25 15.58 -5.94 -11.06
N ASP A 26 16.56 -6.74 -11.44
CA ASP A 26 17.33 -6.56 -12.69
C ASP A 26 16.55 -6.95 -13.95
N THR A 27 15.66 -7.93 -13.85
CA THR A 27 14.94 -8.46 -15.02
C THR A 27 13.43 -8.30 -14.84
N LEU A 28 12.69 -8.31 -15.94
CA LEU A 28 11.23 -8.25 -15.88
C LEU A 28 10.65 -9.47 -15.15
N ASP A 29 11.30 -10.64 -15.27
CA ASP A 29 10.89 -11.88 -14.62
C ASP A 29 11.12 -11.86 -13.10
N SER A 30 11.98 -10.96 -12.61
CA SER A 30 12.18 -10.75 -11.17
C SER A 30 11.11 -9.86 -10.52
N VAL A 31 10.20 -9.29 -11.33
CA VAL A 31 9.18 -8.38 -10.82
C VAL A 31 8.05 -9.17 -10.14
N VAL A 32 7.81 -8.82 -8.88
CA VAL A 32 6.70 -9.35 -8.07
C VAL A 32 5.80 -8.20 -7.68
N ALA A 33 4.48 -8.35 -7.85
CA ALA A 33 3.52 -7.34 -7.40
C ALA A 33 2.27 -7.99 -6.79
N PHE A 34 1.73 -7.36 -5.76
CA PHE A 34 0.52 -7.80 -5.08
C PHE A 34 -0.02 -6.74 -4.13
N ASP A 35 -1.28 -6.90 -3.70
CA ASP A 35 -1.88 -6.10 -2.64
C ASP A 35 -1.50 -6.67 -1.27
N ASN A 36 -0.98 -5.81 -0.38
CA ASN A 36 -0.61 -6.17 0.99
C ASN A 36 -1.87 -6.32 1.87
N GLY A 37 -2.93 -5.57 1.56
CA GLY A 37 -4.15 -5.47 2.37
C GLY A 37 -4.61 -4.01 2.53
N PRO A 38 -5.16 -3.62 3.69
CA PRO A 38 -5.74 -2.30 3.87
C PRO A 38 -4.69 -1.19 3.78
N GLY A 39 -5.00 -0.13 3.03
CA GLY A 39 -4.29 1.15 3.08
C GLY A 39 -5.08 2.16 3.91
N ASN A 40 -5.30 3.34 3.34
CA ASN A 40 -5.95 4.46 4.02
C ASN A 40 -7.48 4.33 4.12
N MET A 41 -8.13 3.41 3.40
CA MET A 41 -9.59 3.44 3.29
C MET A 41 -10.29 3.30 4.65
N ALA A 42 -9.80 2.41 5.51
CA ALA A 42 -10.30 2.26 6.86
C ALA A 42 -9.89 3.44 7.77
N LEU A 43 -8.67 3.97 7.59
CA LEU A 43 -8.16 5.12 8.33
C LEU A 43 -9.01 6.37 8.05
N ASP A 44 -9.33 6.63 6.79
CA ASP A 44 -10.15 7.74 6.32
C ASP A 44 -11.57 7.67 6.90
N ALA A 45 -12.15 6.46 7.00
CA ALA A 45 -13.44 6.25 7.61
C ALA A 45 -13.43 6.62 9.11
N VAL A 46 -12.39 6.24 9.83
CA VAL A 46 -12.22 6.56 11.26
C VAL A 46 -11.93 8.04 11.47
N ALA A 47 -11.05 8.65 10.67
CA ALA A 47 -10.77 10.09 10.73
C ALA A 47 -12.03 10.93 10.48
N ARG A 48 -12.86 10.53 9.51
CA ARG A 48 -14.16 11.16 9.25
C ARG A 48 -15.10 11.04 10.43
N ALA A 49 -15.20 9.86 11.05
CA ALA A 49 -16.03 9.66 12.24
C ALA A 49 -15.51 10.50 13.43
N ALA A 50 -14.20 10.47 13.69
CA ALA A 50 -13.55 11.16 14.81
C ALA A 50 -13.62 12.70 14.73
N SER A 51 -13.84 13.23 13.52
CA SER A 51 -13.95 14.66 13.25
C SER A 51 -15.39 15.13 13.01
N ALA A 52 -16.38 14.25 13.19
CA ALA A 52 -17.78 14.50 12.83
C ALA A 52 -17.94 15.01 11.37
N GLY A 53 -17.16 14.43 10.47
CA GLY A 53 -17.20 14.71 9.03
C GLY A 53 -16.32 15.88 8.55
N ARG A 54 -15.63 16.59 9.46
CA ARG A 54 -14.80 17.75 9.09
C ARG A 54 -13.50 17.37 8.37
N GLU A 55 -12.91 16.24 8.74
CA GLU A 55 -11.67 15.74 8.15
C GLU A 55 -11.97 14.54 7.25
N ALA A 56 -11.40 14.53 6.04
CA ALA A 56 -11.57 13.42 5.11
C ALA A 56 -10.57 12.26 5.36
N PHE A 57 -9.45 12.56 6.01
CA PHE A 57 -8.35 11.66 6.34
C PHE A 57 -7.59 12.20 7.55
N ASP A 58 -6.75 11.37 8.18
CA ASP A 58 -5.88 11.78 9.29
C ASP A 58 -4.66 12.54 8.78
N MET A 59 -4.70 13.87 8.86
CA MET A 59 -3.62 14.73 8.40
C MET A 59 -2.33 14.45 9.19
N ASP A 60 -1.26 14.14 8.46
CA ASP A 60 0.06 13.75 8.96
C ASP A 60 0.07 12.55 9.92
N GLY A 61 -1.03 11.82 10.06
CA GLY A 61 -1.18 10.78 11.08
C GLY A 61 -1.30 11.32 12.50
N ALA A 62 -1.73 12.57 12.68
CA ALA A 62 -1.73 13.26 13.96
C ALA A 62 -2.72 12.67 14.97
N ARG A 63 -3.87 12.16 14.52
CA ARG A 63 -4.82 11.45 15.38
C ARG A 63 -4.28 10.08 15.79
N ALA A 64 -3.71 9.34 14.84
CA ALA A 64 -3.06 8.07 15.12
C ALA A 64 -1.91 8.22 16.14
N ALA A 65 -1.12 9.30 16.05
CA ALA A 65 0.01 9.55 16.95
C ALA A 65 -0.39 9.77 18.42
N ARG A 66 -1.61 10.30 18.68
CA ARG A 66 -2.10 10.55 20.05
C ARG A 66 -2.95 9.42 20.62
N GLY A 67 -3.38 8.49 19.78
CA GLY A 67 -4.10 7.29 20.21
C GLY A 67 -3.18 6.25 20.80
N HIS A 68 -3.75 5.31 21.55
CA HIS A 68 -3.06 4.14 22.07
C HIS A 68 -3.38 2.93 21.22
N ILE A 69 -2.35 2.17 20.83
CA ILE A 69 -2.52 0.93 20.07
C ILE A 69 -3.17 -0.12 20.99
N ASP A 70 -4.33 -0.62 20.58
CA ASP A 70 -5.03 -1.72 21.23
C ASP A 70 -4.47 -3.05 20.72
N SER A 71 -3.64 -3.70 21.53
CA SER A 71 -3.02 -4.98 21.20
C SER A 71 -4.02 -6.10 20.96
N THR A 72 -5.18 -6.06 21.62
CA THR A 72 -6.21 -7.10 21.49
C THR A 72 -6.86 -7.02 20.10
N LEU A 73 -7.27 -5.82 19.69
CA LEU A 73 -7.78 -5.60 18.34
C LEU A 73 -6.70 -5.87 17.30
N LEU A 74 -5.46 -5.44 17.51
CA LEU A 74 -4.37 -5.71 16.58
C LEU A 74 -4.19 -7.23 16.34
N THR A 75 -4.26 -8.04 17.41
CA THR A 75 -4.20 -9.50 17.32
C THR A 75 -5.37 -10.08 16.53
N GLU A 76 -6.59 -9.57 16.75
CA GLU A 76 -7.79 -9.94 16.00
C GLU A 76 -7.65 -9.63 14.51
N LEU A 77 -7.19 -8.43 14.16
CA LEU A 77 -7.00 -8.00 12.77
C LEU A 77 -5.97 -8.87 12.02
N HIS A 78 -4.93 -9.33 12.70
CA HIS A 78 -3.92 -10.24 12.12
C HIS A 78 -4.43 -11.64 11.78
N GLN A 79 -5.61 -12.02 12.29
CA GLN A 79 -6.28 -13.27 11.94
C GLN A 79 -7.06 -13.17 10.63
N HIS A 80 -7.16 -11.99 10.02
CA HIS A 80 -7.92 -11.82 8.78
C HIS A 80 -7.38 -12.75 7.67
N PRO A 81 -8.21 -13.64 7.07
CA PRO A 81 -7.76 -14.69 6.16
C PRO A 81 -6.96 -14.17 4.96
N TYR A 82 -7.33 -12.98 4.46
CA TYR A 82 -6.62 -12.32 3.36
C TYR A 82 -5.11 -12.23 3.58
N LEU A 83 -4.64 -12.00 4.81
CA LEU A 83 -3.21 -11.83 5.08
C LEU A 83 -2.42 -13.09 4.73
N ALA A 84 -2.99 -14.28 4.94
CA ALA A 84 -2.35 -15.57 4.67
C ALA A 84 -2.51 -16.07 3.22
N HIS A 85 -3.27 -15.39 2.36
CA HIS A 85 -3.45 -15.82 0.97
C HIS A 85 -2.12 -15.78 0.18
N PRO A 86 -1.79 -16.84 -0.59
CA PRO A 86 -0.60 -16.90 -1.42
C PRO A 86 -0.71 -16.01 -2.67
N LEU A 87 0.40 -15.82 -3.38
CA LEU A 87 0.43 -15.12 -4.67
C LEU A 87 -0.13 -15.99 -5.82
N PRO A 88 -0.74 -15.38 -6.86
CA PRO A 88 -1.07 -13.96 -6.97
C PRO A 88 -2.27 -13.57 -6.09
N LYS A 89 -2.24 -12.37 -5.51
CA LYS A 89 -3.34 -11.85 -4.67
C LYS A 89 -3.63 -10.38 -4.96
N SER A 90 -4.90 -10.04 -4.93
CA SER A 90 -5.40 -8.66 -5.02
C SER A 90 -6.64 -8.50 -4.13
N THR A 91 -6.93 -7.27 -3.71
CA THR A 91 -8.10 -6.92 -2.90
C THR A 91 -8.50 -5.47 -3.14
N GLY A 92 -9.68 -5.12 -2.64
CA GLY A 92 -10.28 -3.82 -2.74
C GLY A 92 -11.19 -3.50 -1.57
N ARG A 93 -12.15 -2.62 -1.87
CA ARG A 93 -13.16 -2.13 -0.95
C ARG A 93 -14.08 -3.25 -0.44
N GLU A 94 -14.18 -4.34 -1.17
CA GLU A 94 -15.00 -5.51 -0.83
C GLU A 94 -14.50 -6.26 0.42
N LEU A 95 -13.20 -6.21 0.73
CA LEU A 95 -12.67 -6.80 1.97
C LEU A 95 -12.30 -5.75 3.03
N PHE A 96 -11.73 -4.62 2.62
CA PHE A 96 -11.16 -3.62 3.55
C PHE A 96 -11.85 -2.25 3.47
N GLY A 97 -13.09 -2.23 2.99
CA GLY A 97 -13.89 -1.02 2.87
C GLY A 97 -14.81 -0.75 4.05
N ARG A 98 -16.04 -0.36 3.73
CA ARG A 98 -17.05 0.06 4.70
C ARG A 98 -17.34 -1.05 5.71
N ASP A 99 -17.53 -2.27 5.22
CA ASP A 99 -17.94 -3.41 6.05
C ASP A 99 -16.84 -3.86 7.00
N PHE A 100 -15.59 -3.54 6.69
CA PHE A 100 -14.45 -3.72 7.60
C PHE A 100 -14.39 -2.61 8.66
N ALA A 101 -14.55 -1.35 8.27
CA ALA A 101 -14.36 -0.22 9.19
C ALA A 101 -15.54 0.02 10.14
N TYR A 102 -16.79 -0.14 9.67
CA TYR A 102 -17.98 0.30 10.40
C TYR A 102 -18.26 -0.50 11.69
N PRO A 103 -18.08 -1.84 11.74
CA PRO A 103 -18.19 -2.58 12.99
C PRO A 103 -17.19 -2.09 14.05
N LEU A 104 -15.99 -1.70 13.62
CA LEU A 104 -14.94 -1.19 14.50
C LEU A 104 -15.30 0.20 15.05
N LEU A 105 -15.92 1.06 14.24
CA LEU A 105 -16.40 2.38 14.70
C LEU A 105 -17.36 2.24 15.89
N GLY A 106 -18.30 1.30 15.83
CA GLY A 106 -19.25 1.05 16.93
C GLY A 106 -18.57 0.52 18.20
N ARG A 107 -17.52 -0.30 18.07
CA ARG A 107 -16.73 -0.79 19.24
C ARG A 107 -15.90 0.30 19.91
N TYR A 108 -15.51 1.34 19.17
CA TYR A 108 -14.54 2.36 19.61
C TYR A 108 -15.11 3.79 19.64
N GLU A 109 -16.44 3.98 19.68
CA GLU A 109 -17.09 5.30 19.57
C GLU A 109 -16.47 6.39 20.47
N LYS A 110 -16.06 6.05 21.69
CA LYS A 110 -15.46 6.99 22.65
C LYS A 110 -13.93 7.11 22.56
N ARG A 111 -13.29 6.29 21.73
CA ARG A 111 -11.84 6.13 21.61
C ARG A 111 -11.41 5.92 20.15
N LEU A 112 -11.95 6.76 19.27
CA LEU A 112 -11.68 6.67 17.83
C LEU A 112 -10.21 6.94 17.48
N ASP A 113 -9.50 7.71 18.29
CA ASP A 113 -8.07 7.92 18.08
C ASP A 113 -7.26 6.66 18.40
N ASP A 114 -7.64 5.88 19.43
CA ASP A 114 -7.05 4.56 19.73
C ASP A 114 -7.33 3.57 18.58
N LEU A 115 -8.55 3.58 18.04
CA LEU A 115 -8.89 2.78 16.86
C LEU A 115 -8.01 3.16 15.66
N LEU A 116 -7.85 4.46 15.40
CA LEU A 116 -7.07 4.96 14.29
C LEU A 116 -5.57 4.65 14.46
N ALA A 117 -5.03 4.75 15.68
CA ALA A 117 -3.68 4.32 16.01
C ALA A 117 -3.49 2.82 15.73
N THR A 118 -4.45 2.00 16.18
CA THR A 118 -4.43 0.54 16.01
C THR A 118 -4.50 0.14 14.54
N LEU A 119 -5.38 0.76 13.75
CA LEU A 119 -5.50 0.49 12.31
C LEU A 119 -4.28 0.99 11.53
N THR A 120 -3.72 2.14 11.89
CA THR A 120 -2.49 2.66 11.28
C THR A 120 -1.33 1.69 11.52
N ARG A 121 -1.22 1.16 12.75
CA ARG A 121 -0.24 0.13 13.08
C ARG A 121 -0.49 -1.17 12.31
N PHE A 122 -1.76 -1.61 12.23
CA PHE A 122 -2.15 -2.82 11.50
C PHE A 122 -1.77 -2.73 10.02
N THR A 123 -2.02 -1.60 9.35
CA THR A 123 -1.60 -1.39 7.95
C THR A 123 -0.09 -1.54 7.79
N ALA A 124 0.71 -0.93 8.67
CA ALA A 124 2.17 -1.08 8.62
C ALA A 124 2.64 -2.53 8.84
N GLU A 125 2.03 -3.23 9.82
CA GLU A 125 2.37 -4.61 10.12
C GLU A 125 1.92 -5.58 9.03
N ALA A 126 0.79 -5.35 8.37
CA ALA A 126 0.35 -6.12 7.22
C ALA A 126 1.31 -5.99 6.03
N ILE A 127 1.78 -4.76 5.75
CA ILE A 127 2.82 -4.50 4.75
C ILE A 127 4.10 -5.26 5.11
N ALA A 128 4.64 -5.04 6.32
CA ALA A 128 5.89 -5.67 6.75
C ALA A 128 5.81 -7.20 6.81
N ARG A 129 4.67 -7.76 7.24
CA ARG A 129 4.41 -9.20 7.22
C ARG A 129 4.46 -9.74 5.80
N SER A 130 3.77 -9.11 4.85
CA SER A 130 3.76 -9.55 3.47
C SER A 130 5.15 -9.49 2.81
N TYR A 131 6.02 -8.56 3.22
CA TYR A 131 7.40 -8.50 2.73
C TYR A 131 8.19 -9.74 3.18
N ARG A 132 8.02 -10.16 4.43
CA ARG A 132 8.69 -11.36 4.97
C ARG A 132 8.14 -12.66 4.39
N GLU A 133 6.83 -12.72 4.17
CA GLU A 133 6.14 -13.97 3.81
C GLU A 133 6.05 -14.19 2.29
N LEU A 134 5.99 -13.14 1.48
CA LEU A 134 5.64 -13.25 0.06
C LEU A 134 6.72 -12.74 -0.90
N LEU A 135 7.68 -11.92 -0.45
CA LEU A 135 8.78 -11.52 -1.33
C LEU A 135 9.81 -12.64 -1.43
N PRO A 136 10.38 -12.88 -2.63
CA PRO A 136 11.41 -13.91 -2.82
C PRO A 136 12.72 -13.59 -2.08
N ALA A 137 12.97 -12.31 -1.83
CA ALA A 137 14.08 -11.80 -1.05
C ALA A 137 13.70 -10.44 -0.42
N PRO A 138 14.31 -10.05 0.71
CA PRO A 138 14.12 -8.70 1.26
C PRO A 138 14.61 -7.64 0.25
N PRO A 139 13.88 -6.52 0.08
CA PRO A 139 14.35 -5.43 -0.77
C PRO A 139 15.56 -4.74 -0.15
N ASP A 140 16.39 -4.15 -0.99
CA ASP A 140 17.51 -3.31 -0.58
C ASP A 140 17.03 -1.92 -0.13
N GLU A 141 15.92 -1.43 -0.69
CA GLU A 141 15.34 -0.13 -0.38
C GLU A 141 13.83 -0.07 -0.70
N VAL A 142 13.10 0.73 0.08
CA VAL A 142 11.64 0.89 -0.05
C VAL A 142 11.29 2.34 -0.35
N TYR A 143 10.50 2.55 -1.40
CA TYR A 143 9.99 3.86 -1.80
C TYR A 143 8.46 3.90 -1.75
N VAL A 144 7.93 4.71 -0.84
CA VAL A 144 6.49 4.83 -0.57
C VAL A 144 5.84 5.91 -1.43
N SER A 145 4.67 5.62 -1.98
CA SER A 145 3.82 6.52 -2.76
C SER A 145 2.36 6.46 -2.31
N GLY A 146 1.51 7.28 -2.92
CA GLY A 146 0.10 7.39 -2.56
C GLY A 146 -0.11 8.27 -1.32
N GLY A 147 -1.38 8.43 -0.91
CA GLY A 147 -1.74 9.28 0.22
C GLY A 147 -1.07 8.86 1.53
N GLY A 148 -0.83 7.57 1.74
CA GLY A 148 -0.21 7.05 2.97
C GLY A 148 1.25 7.44 3.12
N ALA A 149 1.93 7.84 2.04
CA ALA A 149 3.29 8.40 2.11
C ALA A 149 3.36 9.73 2.90
N LEU A 150 2.21 10.39 3.10
CA LEU A 150 2.08 11.64 3.85
C LEU A 150 1.67 11.42 5.31
N ASN A 151 1.30 10.19 5.69
CA ASN A 151 1.00 9.86 7.08
C ASN A 151 2.31 9.56 7.82
N LEU A 152 2.80 10.53 8.60
CA LEU A 152 4.10 10.45 9.27
C LEU A 152 4.13 9.33 10.32
N THR A 153 3.01 9.07 10.99
CA THR A 153 2.88 7.97 11.94
C THR A 153 3.01 6.61 11.24
N LEU A 154 2.35 6.43 10.10
CA LEU A 154 2.45 5.23 9.28
C LEU A 154 3.88 5.03 8.75
N MET A 155 4.50 6.10 8.24
CA MET A 155 5.88 6.06 7.73
C MET A 155 6.88 5.68 8.82
N ARG A 156 6.71 6.17 10.06
CA ARG A 156 7.54 5.77 11.21
C ARG A 156 7.39 4.29 11.52
N HIS A 157 6.15 3.79 11.62
CA HIS A 157 5.92 2.36 11.85
C HIS A 157 6.54 1.48 10.76
N LEU A 158 6.44 1.88 9.49
CA LEU A 158 7.08 1.15 8.39
C LEU A 158 8.60 1.15 8.51
N ALA A 159 9.22 2.30 8.81
CA ALA A 159 10.66 2.39 9.00
C ALA A 159 11.14 1.47 10.15
N ASP A 160 10.43 1.47 11.27
CA ASP A 160 10.76 0.63 12.43
C ASP A 160 10.60 -0.86 12.11
N LEU A 161 9.50 -1.25 11.45
CA LEU A 161 9.18 -2.64 11.14
C LEU A 161 10.04 -3.25 10.03
N LEU A 162 10.56 -2.42 9.13
CA LEU A 162 11.37 -2.85 7.99
C LEU A 162 12.87 -2.68 8.22
N ALA A 163 13.29 -2.09 9.35
CA ALA A 163 14.70 -1.95 9.69
C ALA A 163 15.45 -3.31 9.58
N PRO A 164 16.66 -3.32 9.00
CA PRO A 164 17.50 -2.17 8.63
C PRO A 164 17.25 -1.62 7.21
N ILE A 165 16.19 -2.06 6.51
CA ILE A 165 15.92 -1.64 5.13
C ILE A 165 15.52 -0.15 5.12
N PRO A 166 16.19 0.72 4.34
CA PRO A 166 15.84 2.13 4.26
C PRO A 166 14.46 2.32 3.62
N VAL A 167 13.63 3.12 4.30
CA VAL A 167 12.30 3.51 3.84
C VAL A 167 12.30 5.01 3.55
N ALA A 168 11.99 5.38 2.32
CA ALA A 168 11.83 6.76 1.88
C ALA A 168 10.54 6.94 1.10
N THR A 169 10.13 8.17 0.82
CA THR A 169 9.06 8.42 -0.15
C THR A 169 9.62 8.38 -1.56
N SER A 170 8.75 8.15 -2.55
CA SER A 170 9.10 8.22 -3.97
C SER A 170 9.66 9.58 -4.42
N ALA A 171 9.50 10.64 -3.60
CA ALA A 171 10.13 11.94 -3.83
C ALA A 171 11.67 11.84 -3.85
N ALA A 172 12.26 10.90 -3.11
CA ALA A 172 13.70 10.64 -3.14
C ALA A 172 14.19 10.11 -4.50
N LEU A 173 13.28 9.61 -5.35
CA LEU A 173 13.53 9.24 -6.74
C LEU A 173 13.15 10.35 -7.74
N GLY A 174 12.81 11.55 -7.26
CA GLY A 174 12.31 12.65 -8.09
C GLY A 174 10.87 12.47 -8.56
N ILE A 175 10.10 11.56 -7.94
CA ILE A 175 8.70 11.30 -8.30
C ILE A 175 7.80 11.78 -7.16
N ASP A 176 6.90 12.73 -7.42
CA ASP A 176 5.90 13.15 -6.44
C ASP A 176 5.06 11.92 -6.00
N PRO A 177 4.98 11.61 -4.68
CA PRO A 177 4.18 10.51 -4.16
C PRO A 177 2.73 10.49 -4.63
N LYS A 178 2.12 11.65 -4.90
CA LYS A 178 0.76 11.77 -5.44
C LYS A 178 0.69 11.59 -6.96
N ALA A 179 1.79 11.81 -7.68
CA ALA A 179 1.80 11.77 -9.14
C ALA A 179 2.15 10.38 -9.71
N LYS A 180 2.71 9.46 -8.91
CA LYS A 180 3.20 8.15 -9.40
C LYS A 180 2.16 7.38 -10.23
N GLU A 181 0.90 7.31 -9.78
CA GLU A 181 -0.15 6.60 -10.53
C GLU A 181 -0.48 7.29 -11.85
N ALA A 182 -0.58 8.62 -11.87
CA ALA A 182 -0.82 9.39 -13.09
C ALA A 182 0.33 9.19 -14.10
N ILE A 183 1.58 9.19 -13.63
CA ILE A 183 2.76 8.90 -14.44
C ILE A 183 2.70 7.48 -15.00
N ALA A 184 2.30 6.49 -14.19
CA ALA A 184 2.15 5.11 -14.66
C ALA A 184 1.13 4.98 -15.79
N PHE A 185 -0.01 5.67 -15.70
CA PHE A 185 -1.00 5.71 -16.79
C PHE A 185 -0.48 6.41 -18.04
N ALA A 186 0.29 7.49 -17.90
CA ALA A 186 0.92 8.16 -19.04
C ALA A 186 1.92 7.23 -19.77
N VAL A 187 2.72 6.46 -19.00
CA VAL A 187 3.61 5.44 -19.58
C VAL A 187 2.82 4.32 -20.25
N LEU A 188 1.74 3.83 -19.64
CA LEU A 188 0.90 2.82 -20.27
C LEU A 188 0.31 3.32 -21.59
N ALA A 189 -0.18 4.57 -21.63
CA ALA A 189 -0.69 5.17 -22.87
C ALA A 189 0.40 5.26 -23.96
N ASN A 190 1.64 5.60 -23.59
CA ASN A 190 2.78 5.57 -24.50
C ASN A 190 3.04 4.15 -25.03
N GLU A 191 3.08 3.14 -24.16
CA GLU A 191 3.28 1.75 -24.60
C GLU A 191 2.14 1.27 -25.50
N THR A 192 0.88 1.63 -25.20
CA THR A 192 -0.27 1.37 -26.08
C THR A 192 -0.10 2.00 -27.45
N LEU A 193 0.32 3.27 -27.50
CA LEU A 193 0.52 4.02 -28.74
C LEU A 193 1.59 3.37 -29.63
N PHE A 194 2.64 2.79 -29.03
CA PHE A 194 3.71 2.09 -29.74
C PHE A 194 3.47 0.58 -29.90
N GLY A 195 2.29 0.06 -29.53
CA GLY A 195 1.96 -1.36 -29.64
C GLY A 195 2.83 -2.27 -28.75
N ARG A 196 3.38 -1.74 -27.66
CA ARG A 196 4.26 -2.45 -26.74
C ARG A 196 3.48 -3.04 -25.55
N PRO A 197 3.90 -4.20 -25.03
CA PRO A 197 3.25 -4.78 -23.85
C PRO A 197 3.35 -3.87 -22.63
N GLY A 198 2.22 -3.68 -21.93
CA GLY A 198 2.13 -2.87 -20.71
C GLY A 198 2.04 -3.69 -19.42
N ASN A 199 1.82 -5.00 -19.51
CA ASN A 199 1.74 -5.89 -18.34
C ASN A 199 3.05 -6.63 -18.09
N VAL A 200 3.18 -7.14 -16.86
CA VAL A 200 4.20 -8.12 -16.49
C VAL A 200 3.49 -9.45 -16.18
N PRO A 201 3.59 -10.49 -17.03
CA PRO A 201 2.85 -11.73 -16.86
C PRO A 201 3.06 -12.41 -15.50
N ALA A 202 4.30 -12.42 -15.01
CA ALA A 202 4.66 -12.96 -13.70
C ALA A 202 3.95 -12.24 -12.53
N ALA A 203 3.63 -10.95 -12.69
CA ALA A 203 2.93 -10.16 -11.68
C ALA A 203 1.40 -10.31 -11.76
N THR A 204 0.84 -10.58 -12.95
CA THR A 204 -0.62 -10.58 -13.16
C THR A 204 -1.21 -11.99 -13.33
N GLY A 205 -0.38 -13.03 -13.50
CA GLY A 205 -0.84 -14.37 -13.87
C GLY A 205 -1.35 -14.47 -15.32
N ALA A 206 -1.01 -13.50 -16.19
CA ALA A 206 -1.43 -13.54 -17.58
C ALA A 206 -0.65 -14.63 -18.35
N SER A 207 -1.27 -15.24 -19.37
CA SER A 207 -0.62 -16.28 -20.20
C SER A 207 0.51 -15.76 -21.09
N GLY A 208 0.71 -14.44 -21.16
CA GLY A 208 1.83 -13.82 -21.86
C GLY A 208 1.72 -12.30 -21.90
N PRO A 209 2.67 -11.62 -22.57
CA PRO A 209 2.66 -10.17 -22.73
C PRO A 209 1.43 -9.67 -23.50
N ARG A 210 0.89 -8.52 -23.10
CA ARG A 210 -0.32 -7.88 -23.66
C ARG A 210 -0.11 -6.38 -23.75
N VAL A 211 -0.49 -5.80 -24.89
CA VAL A 211 -0.74 -4.36 -25.00
C VAL A 211 -1.99 -4.05 -24.19
N LEU A 212 -1.89 -3.08 -23.28
CA LEU A 212 -3.00 -2.68 -22.41
C LEU A 212 -3.71 -1.44 -22.99
N GLY A 213 -4.94 -1.21 -22.57
CA GLY A 213 -5.71 -0.01 -22.94
C GLY A 213 -6.47 -0.13 -24.27
N LYS A 214 -7.26 0.92 -24.57
CA LYS A 214 -8.04 1.07 -25.80
C LYS A 214 -7.88 2.51 -26.29
N MET A 215 -7.53 2.68 -27.56
CA MET A 215 -7.50 3.99 -28.20
C MET A 215 -8.93 4.39 -28.60
N THR A 216 -9.32 5.61 -28.24
CA THR A 216 -10.60 6.21 -28.63
C THR A 216 -10.28 7.42 -29.49
N PHE A 217 -10.82 7.44 -30.71
CA PHE A 217 -10.65 8.50 -31.70
C PHE A 217 -11.88 9.39 -31.77
#